data_AF-A0A836SAN9-F1
#
_entry.id   AF-A0A836SAN9-F1
#
_cell.length_a   1.000
_cell.length_b   1.000
_cell.length_c   1.000
_cell.angle_alpha   90.00
_cell.angle_beta   90.00
_cell.angle_gamma   90.00
#
_symmetry.space_group_name_H-M   'P 1'
#
loop_
_entity.id
_entity.type
_entity.pdbx_description
1 polymer ?
#
loop_
_entity_poly.entity_id
_entity_poly.type
_entity_poly.pdbx_seq_one_letter_code
_entity_poly.pdbx_strand_id
1 'polypeptide(L)'
;MPNESDMFIEYLFTMDDGKVLNYKINFSRPWTDILVQSDYPVWTELDFKQCGNCPLNPEEYSHCPVAIDAKEIFLGFKEILSSSVANVRVITPEREYFKRCDAQTGLRALIGFVMATSQCPILSKMRGMAHYHLPFASIDEIVFRV
;
A
#
# COMPACT_ATOMS: atom_id res chain seq x y z
N MET A 1 -2.53 -24.37 2.30
CA MET A 1 -2.28 -22.97 2.74
C MET A 1 -3.59 -22.22 2.56
N PRO A 2 -3.98 -21.30 3.46
CA PRO A 2 -5.15 -20.46 3.22
C PRO A 2 -5.00 -19.76 1.86
N ASN A 3 -6.10 -19.63 1.15
CA ASN A 3 -6.14 -19.04 -0.19
C ASN A 3 -5.73 -17.57 -0.10
N GLU A 4 -4.61 -17.17 -0.72
CA GLU A 4 -4.10 -15.77 -0.67
C GLU A 4 -5.15 -14.75 -1.15
N SER A 5 -6.07 -15.19 -2.01
CA SER A 5 -7.17 -14.40 -2.56
C SER A 5 -8.16 -13.88 -1.51
N ASP A 6 -8.18 -14.48 -0.33
CA ASP A 6 -9.10 -14.15 0.77
C ASP A 6 -8.41 -13.40 1.94
N MET A 7 -7.11 -13.08 1.81
CA MET A 7 -6.35 -12.36 2.83
C MET A 7 -6.52 -10.84 2.66
N PHE A 8 -6.99 -10.18 3.72
CA PHE A 8 -7.11 -8.72 3.78
C PHE A 8 -6.33 -8.15 4.95
N ILE A 9 -5.76 -6.96 4.75
CA ILE A 9 -5.28 -6.11 5.83
C ILE A 9 -6.09 -4.82 5.82
N GLU A 10 -6.67 -4.46 6.96
CA GLU A 10 -7.44 -3.24 7.13
C GLU A 10 -6.66 -2.21 7.93
N TYR A 11 -6.63 -0.99 7.42
CA TYR A 11 -5.98 0.17 8.02
C TYR A 11 -7.02 1.24 8.33
N LEU A 12 -7.18 1.58 9.60
CA LEU A 12 -8.06 2.65 10.06
C LEU A 12 -7.22 3.76 10.68
N PHE A 13 -7.30 4.95 10.09
CA PHE A 13 -6.71 6.18 10.60
C PHE A 13 -7.81 7.05 11.19
N THR A 14 -7.72 7.37 12.47
CA THR A 14 -8.56 8.37 13.12
C THR A 14 -7.70 9.58 13.45
N MET A 15 -7.90 10.66 12.71
CA MET A 15 -7.19 11.93 12.89
C MET A 15 -7.75 12.69 14.11
N ASP A 16 -6.94 13.58 14.70
CA ASP A 16 -7.37 14.38 15.86
C ASP A 16 -8.51 15.37 15.52
N ASP A 17 -8.66 15.77 14.24
CA ASP A 17 -9.79 16.58 13.74
C ASP A 17 -11.08 15.78 13.51
N GLY A 18 -11.06 14.47 13.80
CA GLY A 18 -12.18 13.56 13.61
C GLY A 18 -12.28 12.95 12.21
N LYS A 19 -11.42 13.35 11.25
CA LYS A 19 -11.38 12.71 9.92
C LYS A 19 -10.98 11.24 10.08
N VAL A 20 -11.69 10.37 9.38
CA VAL A 20 -11.42 8.92 9.38
C VAL A 20 -11.09 8.47 7.97
N LEU A 21 -9.99 7.75 7.82
CA LEU A 21 -9.65 7.04 6.58
C LEU A 21 -9.62 5.54 6.86
N ASN A 22 -10.33 4.76 6.05
CA ASN A 22 -10.35 3.30 6.16
C ASN A 22 -9.94 2.67 4.83
N TYR A 23 -8.93 1.80 4.87
CA TYR A 23 -8.40 1.09 3.73
C TYR A 23 -8.36 -0.42 4.01
N LYS A 24 -9.25 -1.16 3.36
CA LYS A 24 -9.24 -2.63 3.38
C LYS A 24 -8.58 -3.15 2.10
N ILE A 25 -7.36 -3.64 2.23
CA ILE A 25 -6.51 -4.02 1.10
C ILE A 25 -6.47 -5.53 0.96
N ASN A 26 -6.85 -6.07 -0.21
CA ASN A 26 -6.67 -7.48 -0.53
C ASN A 26 -5.18 -7.75 -0.81
N PHE A 27 -4.63 -8.84 -0.30
CA PHE A 27 -3.27 -9.29 -0.55
C PHE A 27 -3.01 -9.68 -2.02
N SER A 28 -4.02 -10.24 -2.68
CA SER A 28 -3.99 -10.59 -4.10
C SER A 28 -4.74 -9.53 -4.91
N ARG A 29 -4.03 -8.81 -5.77
CA ARG A 29 -4.58 -7.77 -6.67
C ARG A 29 -4.04 -8.01 -8.07
N PRO A 30 -4.66 -8.91 -8.85
CA PRO A 30 -4.18 -9.23 -10.19
C PRO A 30 -4.36 -8.05 -11.14
N TRP A 31 -3.50 -7.99 -12.15
CA TRP A 31 -3.50 -6.90 -13.14
C TRP A 31 -4.82 -6.81 -13.93
N THR A 32 -5.52 -7.92 -14.11
CA THR A 32 -6.82 -7.94 -14.79
C THR A 32 -7.82 -7.00 -14.13
N ASP A 33 -7.76 -6.84 -12.81
CA ASP A 33 -8.65 -5.97 -12.06
C ASP A 33 -8.36 -4.48 -12.34
N ILE A 34 -7.09 -4.19 -12.67
CA ILE A 34 -6.65 -2.84 -13.04
C ILE A 34 -7.30 -2.43 -14.37
N LEU A 35 -7.29 -3.31 -15.37
CA LEU A 35 -7.77 -3.02 -16.73
C LEU A 35 -9.30 -2.87 -16.82
N VAL A 36 -10.05 -3.24 -15.80
CA VAL A 36 -11.52 -3.15 -15.77
C VAL A 36 -12.01 -1.73 -15.44
N GLN A 37 -11.20 -0.92 -14.74
CA GLN A 37 -11.60 0.43 -14.36
C GLN A 37 -11.16 1.45 -15.43
N SER A 38 -12.13 2.14 -16.02
CA SER A 38 -11.88 3.37 -16.77
C SER A 38 -11.73 4.56 -15.81
N ASP A 39 -10.92 5.55 -16.16
CA ASP A 39 -10.62 6.79 -15.41
C ASP A 39 -9.60 6.68 -14.26
N TYR A 40 -8.40 6.19 -14.57
CA TYR A 40 -7.25 6.40 -13.69
C TYR A 40 -6.67 7.81 -13.85
N PRO A 41 -6.15 8.41 -12.75
CA PRO A 41 -5.45 9.67 -12.85
C PRO A 41 -4.19 9.56 -13.74
N VAL A 42 -3.91 10.59 -14.54
CA VAL A 42 -2.74 10.66 -15.44
C VAL A 42 -1.43 10.32 -14.73
N TRP A 43 -1.28 10.69 -13.45
CA TRP A 43 -0.05 10.41 -12.71
C TRP A 43 0.21 8.91 -12.46
N THR A 44 -0.78 8.05 -12.73
CA THR A 44 -0.66 6.60 -12.62
C THR A 44 -0.23 5.91 -13.92
N GLU A 45 -0.17 6.65 -15.04
CA GLU A 45 0.36 6.15 -16.31
C GLU A 45 1.82 5.71 -16.16
N LEU A 46 2.24 4.68 -16.89
CA LEU A 46 3.57 4.07 -16.69
C LEU A 46 4.70 5.03 -17.08
N ASP A 47 4.51 5.82 -18.12
CA ASP A 47 5.47 6.80 -18.63
C ASP A 47 5.50 8.08 -17.77
N PHE A 48 4.49 8.30 -16.93
CA PHE A 48 4.49 9.38 -15.95
C PHE A 48 5.50 9.12 -14.83
N LYS A 49 6.69 9.72 -14.95
CA LYS A 49 7.77 9.63 -13.94
C LYS A 49 8.20 8.18 -13.65
N GLN A 50 8.33 7.38 -14.71
CA GLN A 50 8.80 5.99 -14.63
C GLN A 50 10.13 5.87 -13.85
N CYS A 51 10.22 4.85 -13.00
CA CYS A 51 11.46 4.53 -12.29
C CYS A 51 12.58 4.20 -13.28
N GLY A 52 13.81 4.68 -13.03
CA GLY A 52 14.95 4.41 -13.92
C GLY A 52 15.36 2.93 -14.04
N ASN A 53 14.88 2.07 -13.14
CA ASN A 53 15.09 0.62 -13.18
C ASN A 53 13.81 -0.17 -13.54
N CYS A 54 12.74 0.51 -13.97
CA CYS A 54 11.47 -0.16 -14.27
C CYS A 54 11.63 -1.13 -15.45
N PRO A 55 11.29 -2.43 -15.28
CA PRO A 55 11.39 -3.40 -16.36
C PRO A 55 10.15 -3.45 -17.27
N LEU A 56 9.09 -2.69 -16.96
CA LEU A 56 7.86 -2.67 -17.73
C LEU A 56 7.99 -1.75 -18.93
N ASN A 57 7.47 -2.20 -20.09
CA ASN A 57 7.45 -1.44 -21.33
C ASN A 57 6.14 -0.62 -21.42
N PRO A 58 6.19 0.71 -21.59
CA PRO A 58 5.00 1.56 -21.80
C PRO A 58 4.12 1.16 -23.00
N GLU A 59 4.68 0.50 -24.02
CA GLU A 59 3.89 -0.01 -25.15
C GLU A 59 3.02 -1.21 -24.79
N GLU A 60 3.41 -1.97 -23.75
CA GLU A 60 2.70 -3.17 -23.28
C GLU A 60 1.84 -2.89 -22.04
N TYR A 61 2.25 -1.90 -21.24
CA TYR A 61 1.63 -1.56 -19.95
C TYR A 61 1.29 -0.07 -19.91
N SER A 62 -0.01 0.23 -19.85
CA SER A 62 -0.48 1.61 -19.83
C SER A 62 -0.22 2.34 -18.50
N HIS A 63 -0.20 1.62 -17.38
CA HIS A 63 -0.12 2.20 -16.03
C HIS A 63 0.95 1.55 -15.18
N CYS A 64 1.37 2.21 -14.11
CA CYS A 64 2.22 1.62 -13.09
C CYS A 64 1.37 0.82 -12.07
N PRO A 65 1.66 -0.47 -11.80
CA PRO A 65 0.84 -1.29 -10.89
C PRO A 65 0.76 -0.69 -9.49
N VAL A 66 1.88 -0.14 -9.00
CA VAL A 66 1.96 0.47 -7.68
C VAL A 66 1.15 1.76 -7.63
N ALA A 67 1.23 2.57 -8.68
CA ALA A 67 0.52 3.85 -8.72
C ALA A 67 -0.99 3.63 -8.70
N ILE A 68 -1.46 2.63 -9.45
CA ILE A 68 -2.85 2.20 -9.46
C ILE A 68 -3.29 1.71 -8.07
N ASP A 69 -2.55 0.77 -7.49
CA ASP A 69 -2.86 0.18 -6.19
C ASP A 69 -2.88 1.24 -5.06
N ALA A 70 -2.05 2.28 -5.17
CA ALA A 70 -1.93 3.33 -4.17
C ALA A 70 -2.84 4.55 -4.41
N LYS A 71 -3.58 4.62 -5.53
CA LYS A 71 -4.31 5.84 -5.96
C LYS A 71 -5.28 6.36 -4.91
N GLU A 72 -6.15 5.50 -4.40
CA GLU A 72 -7.20 5.89 -3.44
C GLU A 72 -6.60 6.31 -2.10
N ILE A 73 -5.46 5.71 -1.76
CA ILE A 73 -4.71 6.06 -0.55
C ILE A 73 -4.15 7.47 -0.71
N PHE A 74 -3.40 7.74 -1.78
CA PHE A 74 -2.83 9.07 -2.00
C PHE A 74 -3.91 10.16 -2.15
N LEU A 75 -5.03 9.87 -2.80
CA LEU A 75 -6.16 10.80 -2.88
C LEU A 75 -6.75 11.11 -1.50
N GLY A 76 -6.93 10.11 -0.63
CA GLY A 76 -7.45 10.31 0.73
C GLY A 76 -6.51 11.13 1.64
N PHE A 77 -5.19 11.00 1.44
CA PHE A 77 -4.16 11.75 2.17
C PHE A 77 -3.80 13.11 1.56
N LYS A 78 -4.35 13.48 0.39
CA LYS A 78 -4.00 14.72 -0.34
C LYS A 78 -4.09 15.99 0.52
N GLU A 79 -5.06 16.06 1.42
CA GLU A 79 -5.32 17.23 2.28
C GLU A 79 -4.87 17.02 3.73
N ILE A 80 -4.12 15.94 4.02
CA ILE A 80 -3.64 15.62 5.35
C ILE A 80 -2.18 16.03 5.47
N LEU A 81 -1.87 16.88 6.47
CA LEU A 81 -0.48 17.19 6.80
C LEU A 81 0.22 15.93 7.32
N SER A 82 1.42 15.66 6.80
CA SER A 82 2.20 14.47 7.15
C SER A 82 2.47 14.34 8.66
N SER A 83 2.66 15.47 9.33
CA SER A 83 2.91 15.58 10.77
C SER A 83 1.65 15.55 11.63
N SER A 84 0.45 15.53 11.04
CA SER A 84 -0.80 15.45 11.81
C SER A 84 -0.83 14.16 12.62
N VAL A 85 -1.25 14.27 13.88
CA VAL A 85 -1.35 13.11 14.77
C VAL A 85 -2.60 12.30 14.41
N ALA A 86 -2.43 10.98 14.41
CA ALA A 86 -3.47 10.01 14.12
C ALA A 86 -3.37 8.82 15.08
N ASN A 87 -4.52 8.26 15.43
CA ASN A 87 -4.63 6.91 15.97
C ASN A 87 -4.77 5.95 14.80
N VAL A 88 -3.78 5.06 14.63
CA VAL A 88 -3.74 4.10 13.53
C VAL A 88 -3.99 2.70 14.07
N ARG A 89 -5.04 2.06 13.56
CA ARG A 89 -5.37 0.65 13.80
C ARG A 89 -5.07 -0.15 12.55
N VAL A 90 -4.42 -1.29 12.71
CA VAL A 90 -4.13 -2.22 11.62
C VAL A 90 -4.61 -3.60 11.99
N ILE A 91 -5.52 -4.16 11.19
CA ILE A 91 -6.12 -5.47 11.42
C ILE A 91 -5.59 -6.41 10.34
N THR A 92 -4.85 -7.44 10.75
CA THR A 92 -4.43 -8.57 9.92
C THR A 92 -5.20 -9.83 10.33
N PRO A 93 -5.12 -10.94 9.57
CA PRO A 93 -5.77 -12.18 9.97
C PRO A 93 -5.32 -12.71 11.34
N GLU A 94 -4.08 -12.45 11.73
CA GLU A 94 -3.45 -13.00 12.93
C GLU A 94 -3.50 -12.04 14.12
N ARG A 95 -3.48 -10.72 13.88
CA ARG A 95 -3.22 -9.71 14.91
C ARG A 95 -3.90 -8.38 14.59
N GLU A 96 -4.21 -7.65 15.66
CA GLU A 96 -4.52 -6.23 15.58
C GLU A 96 -3.40 -5.40 16.22
N TYR A 97 -3.02 -4.31 15.55
CA TYR A 97 -2.01 -3.37 16.00
C TYR A 97 -2.65 -2.00 16.21
N PHE A 98 -2.20 -1.29 17.25
CA PHE A 98 -2.62 0.09 17.52
C PHE A 98 -1.39 0.96 17.75
N LYS A 99 -1.34 2.13 17.11
CA LYS A 99 -0.30 3.13 17.37
C LYS A 99 -0.84 4.54 17.19
N ARG A 100 -0.61 5.39 18.21
CA ARG A 100 -0.73 6.85 18.05
C ARG A 100 0.57 7.41 17.50
N CYS A 101 0.54 7.96 16.31
CA CYS A 101 1.72 8.47 15.59
C CYS A 101 1.33 9.57 14.61
N ASP A 102 2.30 10.12 13.88
CA ASP A 102 2.00 11.02 12.76
C ASP A 102 1.42 10.27 11.56
N ALA A 103 0.68 10.99 10.70
CA ALA A 103 0.01 10.42 9.53
C ALA A 103 0.98 9.73 8.58
N GLN A 104 2.15 10.31 8.35
CA GLN A 104 3.18 9.72 7.47
C GLN A 104 3.72 8.38 7.99
N THR A 105 3.81 8.18 9.31
CA THR A 105 4.28 6.93 9.91
C THR A 105 3.30 5.80 9.62
N GLY A 106 2.00 6.05 9.77
CA GLY A 106 0.98 5.08 9.39
C GLY A 106 0.89 4.86 7.88
N LEU A 107 0.95 5.94 7.10
CA LEU A 107 0.94 5.88 5.64
C LEU A 107 2.12 5.07 5.09
N ARG A 108 3.32 5.23 5.67
CA ARG A 108 4.51 4.45 5.30
C ARG A 108 4.29 2.95 5.49
N ALA A 109 3.65 2.53 6.58
CA ALA A 109 3.35 1.13 6.84
C ALA A 109 2.32 0.58 5.83
N LEU A 110 1.26 1.35 5.53
CA LEU A 110 0.23 0.98 4.56
C LEU A 110 0.82 0.87 3.14
N ILE A 111 1.53 1.90 2.68
CA ILE A 111 2.11 1.93 1.33
C ILE A 111 3.18 0.85 1.16
N GLY A 112 3.99 0.57 2.18
CA GLY A 112 4.95 -0.53 2.14
C GLY A 112 4.29 -1.89 1.86
N PHE A 113 3.15 -2.17 2.50
CA PHE A 113 2.37 -3.37 2.24
C PHE A 113 1.79 -3.39 0.81
N VAL A 114 1.18 -2.28 0.39
CA VAL A 114 0.60 -2.14 -0.96
C VAL A 114 1.66 -2.37 -2.04
N MET A 115 2.81 -1.73 -1.91
CA MET A 115 3.94 -1.89 -2.83
C MET A 115 4.43 -3.33 -2.92
N ALA A 116 4.64 -4.00 -1.78
CA ALA A 116 5.15 -5.37 -1.72
C ALA A 116 4.15 -6.42 -2.24
N THR A 117 2.86 -6.11 -2.22
CA THR A 117 1.79 -6.98 -2.73
C THR A 117 1.30 -6.62 -4.13
N SER A 118 1.83 -5.53 -4.71
CA SER A 118 1.51 -5.09 -6.07
C SER A 118 2.12 -6.00 -7.13
N GLN A 119 1.69 -5.80 -8.38
CA GLN A 119 2.23 -6.50 -9.55
C GLN A 119 3.54 -5.88 -10.09
N CYS A 120 4.19 -4.96 -9.36
CA CYS A 120 5.50 -4.44 -9.76
C CYS A 120 6.57 -5.54 -9.73
N PRO A 121 7.28 -5.85 -10.84
CA PRO A 121 8.25 -6.96 -10.87
C PRO A 121 9.46 -6.81 -9.93
N ILE A 122 9.75 -5.58 -9.49
CA ILE A 122 10.84 -5.31 -8.54
C ILE A 122 10.34 -5.50 -7.11
N LEU A 123 9.20 -4.89 -6.77
CA LEU A 123 8.72 -4.79 -5.39
C LEU A 123 7.98 -6.06 -4.96
N SER A 124 7.37 -6.80 -5.89
CA SER A 124 6.69 -8.07 -5.62
C SER A 124 7.63 -9.15 -5.06
N LYS A 125 8.95 -8.98 -5.20
CA LYS A 125 9.95 -9.84 -4.53
C LYS A 125 9.86 -9.77 -3.00
N MET A 126 9.27 -8.70 -2.47
CA MET A 126 9.05 -8.50 -1.03
C MET A 126 7.72 -9.10 -0.54
N ARG A 127 6.96 -9.78 -1.41
CA ARG A 127 5.65 -10.36 -1.09
C ARG A 127 5.68 -11.32 0.10
N GLY A 128 6.77 -12.06 0.29
CA GLY A 128 6.95 -12.93 1.46
C GLY A 128 6.94 -12.16 2.79
N MET A 129 7.57 -10.98 2.83
CA MET A 129 7.53 -10.11 4.02
C MET A 129 6.14 -9.51 4.24
N ALA A 130 5.43 -9.17 3.16
CA ALA A 130 4.07 -8.68 3.25
C ALA A 130 3.09 -9.73 3.80
N HIS A 131 3.34 -11.02 3.56
CA HIS A 131 2.51 -12.08 4.15
C HIS A 131 2.58 -12.07 5.68
N TYR A 132 3.75 -11.78 6.23
CA TYR A 132 3.97 -11.59 7.67
C TYR A 132 4.06 -10.12 8.04
N HIS A 133 3.18 -9.31 7.44
CA HIS A 133 3.21 -7.86 7.57
C HIS A 133 3.29 -7.44 9.04
N LEU A 134 4.33 -6.67 9.35
CA LEU A 134 4.54 -6.08 10.68
C LEU A 134 4.47 -4.56 10.54
N PRO A 135 3.29 -3.96 10.79
CA PRO A 135 3.15 -2.52 10.80
C PRO A 135 4.09 -1.89 11.81
N PHE A 136 4.66 -0.74 11.45
CA PHE A 136 5.53 0.05 12.33
C PHE A 136 6.84 -0.62 12.77
N ALA A 137 7.29 -1.66 12.06
CA ALA A 137 8.57 -2.32 12.32
C ALA A 137 9.72 -1.32 12.42
N SER A 138 10.56 -1.52 13.43
CA SER A 138 11.86 -0.87 13.59
C SER A 138 12.84 -1.36 12.52
N ILE A 139 13.95 -0.64 12.36
CA ILE A 139 15.01 -1.05 11.42
C ILE A 139 15.58 -2.40 11.83
N ASP A 140 15.78 -2.64 13.12
CA ASP A 140 16.30 -3.91 13.63
C ASP A 140 15.36 -5.06 13.27
N GLU A 141 14.04 -4.89 13.51
CA GLU A 141 13.05 -5.91 13.14
C GLU A 141 13.01 -6.18 11.64
N ILE A 142 13.23 -5.17 10.80
CA ILE A 142 13.32 -5.34 9.35
C ILE A 142 14.57 -6.15 9.01
N VAL A 143 15.75 -5.77 9.52
CA VAL A 143 17.02 -6.44 9.23
C VAL A 143 17.00 -7.91 9.67
N PHE A 144 16.40 -8.23 10.82
CA PHE A 144 16.31 -9.60 11.32
C PHE A 144 15.33 -10.50 10.53
N ARG A 145 14.44 -9.92 9.72
CA ARG A 145 13.39 -10.63 8.96
C ARG A 145 13.66 -10.75 7.46
N VAL A 146 14.73 -10.10 6.97
CA VAL A 146 15.18 -10.13 5.57
C VAL A 146 16.17 -11.26 5.35
#